data_AF-G4F6L3-F1
#
_entry.id   AF-G4F6L3-F1
#
_cell.length_a   1.000
_cell.length_b   1.000
_cell.length_c   1.000
_cell.angle_alpha   90.00
_cell.angle_beta   90.00
_cell.angle_gamma   90.00
#
_symmetry.space_group_name_H-M   'P 1'
#
loop_
_entity.id
_entity.type
_entity.pdbx_description
1 polymer ?
#
loop_
_entity_poly.entity_id
_entity_poly.type
_entity_poly.pdbx_seq_one_letter_code
_entity_poly.pdbx_strand_id
1 'polypeptide(L)' 'MDRVFAWDHHHNRVVYRIPGHHFDDGREDSDFSPVWLPADVSDLPEGVAVDDLRTVSVKD' A
#
# COMPACT_ATOMS: atom_id res chain seq x y z
N MET A 1 -9.79 -6.36 8.23
CA MET A 1 -9.47 -6.29 6.79
C MET A 1 -7.97 -6.40 6.66
N ASP A 2 -7.50 -7.20 5.72
CA ASP A 2 -6.06 -7.43 5.55
C ASP A 2 -5.42 -6.31 4.74
N ARG A 3 -4.30 -5.80 5.24
CA ARG A 3 -3.50 -4.79 4.53
C ARG A 3 -2.67 -5.50 3.47
N VAL A 4 -2.66 -4.95 2.26
CA VAL A 4 -1.78 -5.39 1.18
C VAL A 4 -0.64 -4.40 1.08
N PHE A 5 0.59 -4.84 1.34
CA PHE A 5 1.79 -4.01 1.26
C PHE A 5 2.40 -4.03 -0.15
N ALA A 6 3.05 -2.94 -0.51
CA ALA A 6 3.79 -2.78 -1.76
C ALA A 6 4.95 -1.79 -1.57
N TRP A 7 5.89 -1.82 -2.51
CA TRP A 7 6.97 -0.86 -2.61
C TRP A 7 6.63 0.22 -3.64
N ASP A 8 6.52 1.46 -3.20
CA ASP A 8 6.37 2.62 -4.07
C ASP A 8 7.75 3.08 -4.52
N HIS A 9 8.15 2.68 -5.73
CA HIS A 9 9.47 3.02 -6.26
C HIS A 9 9.61 4.49 -6.64
N HIS A 10 8.50 5.19 -6.88
CA HIS A 10 8.54 6.61 -7.25
C HIS A 10 8.99 7.47 -6.06
N HIS A 11 8.47 7.16 -4.87
CA HIS A 11 8.80 7.87 -3.63
C HIS A 11 9.75 7.10 -2.71
N ASN A 12 10.24 5.93 -3.16
CA ASN A 12 11.18 5.08 -2.43
C ASN A 12 10.71 4.76 -1.00
N ARG A 13 9.46 4.26 -0.86
CA ARG A 13 8.82 3.99 0.43
C ARG A 13 7.88 2.79 0.41
N VAL A 14 7.61 2.21 1.58
CA VAL A 14 6.58 1.20 1.76
C VAL A 14 5.21 1.87 1.75
N VAL A 15 4.25 1.24 1.09
CA VAL A 15 2.84 1.64 1.11
C VAL A 15 1.96 0.44 1.36
N TYR A 16 0.75 0.68 1.85
CA TYR A 16 -0.27 -0.35 1.97
C TYR A 16 -1.61 0.12 1.41
N ARG A 17 -2.45 -0.83 0.99
CA ARG A 17 -3.86 -0.59 0.68
C ARG A 17 -4.74 -1.56 1.44
N ILE A 18 -6.03 -1.25 1.53
CA ILE A 18 -7.04 -2.10 2.14
C ILE A 18 -8.13 -2.36 1.09
N PRO A 19 -8.11 -3.52 0.41
CA PRO A 19 -9.08 -3.88 -0.64
C PRO A 19 -10.53 -3.64 -0.24
N GLY A 20 -11.27 -2.84 -1.01
CA GLY A 20 -12.69 -2.53 -0.80
C GLY A 20 -12.97 -1.57 0.37
N HIS A 21 -11.92 -0.99 0.97
CA HIS A 21 -12.10 -0.05 2.07
C HIS A 21 -12.60 1.31 1.57
N HIS A 22 -13.59 1.83 2.29
CA HIS A 22 -14.14 3.16 2.09
C HIS A 22 -13.52 4.07 3.15
N PHE A 23 -12.77 5.08 2.71
CA PHE A 23 -12.12 6.04 3.58
C PHE A 23 -13.06 7.19 3.93
N ASP A 24 -12.82 7.81 5.09
CA ASP A 24 -13.61 8.94 5.59
C ASP A 24 -13.56 10.18 4.68
N ASP A 25 -12.53 10.27 3.83
CA ASP A 25 -12.37 11.33 2.81
C ASP A 25 -13.18 11.09 1.53
N GLY A 26 -13.96 10.01 1.48
CA GLY A 26 -14.82 9.64 0.36
C GLY A 26 -14.12 8.83 -0.73
N ARG A 27 -12.82 8.51 -0.58
CA ARG A 27 -12.15 7.58 -1.50
C ARG A 27 -12.56 6.13 -1.20
N GLU A 28 -12.62 5.33 -2.25
CA GLU A 28 -12.83 3.88 -2.15
C GLU A 28 -11.65 3.17 -2.82
N ASP A 29 -11.06 2.23 -2.10
CA ASP A 29 -10.01 1.37 -2.65
C ASP A 29 -10.59 0.29 -3.55
N SER A 30 -10.22 0.34 -4.84
CA SER A 30 -10.63 -0.66 -5.84
C SER A 30 -9.46 -1.04 -6.74
N ASP A 31 -9.56 -2.13 -7.50
CA ASP A 31 -8.48 -2.55 -8.40
C ASP A 31 -8.24 -1.57 -9.56
N PHE A 32 -9.25 -0.78 -9.94
CA PHE A 32 -9.13 0.26 -10.96
C PHE A 32 -8.64 1.60 -10.40
N SER A 33 -8.91 1.85 -9.12
CA SER A 33 -8.49 3.06 -8.41
C SER A 33 -7.94 2.70 -7.02
N PRO A 34 -6.74 2.10 -6.96
CA PRO A 34 -6.14 1.68 -5.70
C PRO A 34 -5.73 2.91 -4.88
N VAL A 35 -6.05 2.88 -3.59
CA VAL A 35 -5.68 3.91 -2.62
C VAL A 35 -4.51 3.37 -1.79
N TRP A 36 -3.32 3.87 -2.12
CA TRP A 36 -2.09 3.54 -1.39
C TRP A 36 -1.84 4.56 -0.29
N LEU A 37 -1.61 4.07 0.92
CA LEU A 37 -1.26 4.86 2.09
C LEU A 37 0.19 4.60 2.50
N PRO A 38 0.92 5.60 3.00
CA PRO A 38 2.26 5.38 3.55
C PRO A 38 2.27 4.34 4.67
N ALA A 39 3.26 3.47 4.66
CA ALA A 39 3.57 2.53 5.75
C ALA A 39 5.06 2.57 6.06
N ASP A 40 5.42 2.09 7.25
CA ASP A 40 6.80 1.88 7.63
C ASP A 40 7.22 0.43 7.39
N VAL A 41 8.53 0.21 7.22
CA VAL A 41 9.10 -1.15 7.08
C VAL A 41 8.81 -2.01 8.32
N SER A 42 8.69 -1.39 9.50
CA SER A 42 8.31 -2.07 10.74
C SER A 42 6.86 -2.56 10.77
N ASP A 43 5.99 -2.06 9.87
CA ASP A 43 4.60 -2.52 9.76
C ASP A 43 4.47 -3.80 8.93
N LEU A 44 5.55 -4.22 8.25
CA LEU A 44 5.53 -5.42 7.43
C LEU A 44 5.30 -6.67 8.30
N PRO A 45 4.58 -7.68 7.77
CA PRO A 45 4.44 -8.96 8.45
C PRO A 45 5.81 -9.61 8.73
N GLU A 46 5.89 -10.38 9.81
CA GLU A 46 7.11 -11.09 10.19
C GLU A 46 7.62 -11.97 9.03
N GLY A 47 8.90 -11.83 8.70
CA GLY A 47 9.54 -12.56 7.61
C GLY A 47 9.32 -11.99 6.20
N VAL A 48 8.61 -10.86 6.06
CA VAL A 48 8.47 -10.15 4.77
C VAL A 48 9.50 -9.01 4.71
N ALA A 49 10.38 -9.05 3.71
CA ALA A 49 11.30 -7.95 3.42
C ALA A 49 10.71 -7.01 2.36
N VAL A 50 11.29 -5.80 2.26
CA VAL A 50 10.93 -4.84 1.19
C VAL A 50 11.15 -5.44 -0.20
N ASP A 51 12.18 -6.27 -0.36
CA ASP A 51 12.51 -6.93 -1.63
C ASP A 51 11.46 -7.96 -2.06
N ASP A 52 10.63 -8.45 -1.14
CA ASP A 52 9.52 -9.36 -1.43
C ASP A 52 8.25 -8.61 -1.89
N LEU A 53 8.23 -7.28 -1.76
CA LEU A 53 7.06 -6.47 -2.07
C LEU A 53 6.92 -6.26 -3.57
N ARG A 54 5.67 -6.34 -4.06
CA ARG A 54 5.38 -5.90 -5.42
C ARG A 54 5.71 -4.42 -5.58
N THR A 55 6.32 -4.06 -6.70
CA THR A 55 6.63 -2.67 -7.00
C THR A 55 5.42 -1.98 -7.64
N VAL A 56 5.10 -0.76 -7.19
CA VAL A 56 4.01 0.08 -7.69
C VAL A 56 4.48 1.51 -7.92
N SER A 57 3.77 2.27 -8.75
CA SER A 57 3.93 3.73 -8.89
C SER A 57 2.74 4.41 -8.26
N VAL A 58 2.91 5.02 -7.09
CA VAL A 58 1.86 5.86 -6.49
C VAL A 58 1.97 7.25 -7.08
N LYS A 59 0.85 7.80 -7.56
CA LYS A 59 0.78 9.20 -8.01
C LYS A 59 0.60 10.10 -6.79
N ASP A 60 1.21 11.28 -6.83
CA ASP A 60 1.00 12.35 -5.85
C ASP A 60 -0.46 12.83 -5.81
#